data_AF-A0AAE9Z3D3-F1
#
_entry.id   AF-A0AAE9Z3D3-F1
#
_cell.length_a   1.000
_cell.length_b   1.000
_cell.length_c   1.000
_cell.angle_alpha   90.00
_cell.angle_beta   90.00
_cell.angle_gamma   90.00
#
_symmetry.space_group_name_H-M   'P 1'
#
loop_
_entity.id
_entity.type
_entity.pdbx_description
1 polymer ?
#
loop_
_entity_poly.entity_id
_entity_poly.type
_entity_poly.pdbx_seq_one_letter_code
_entity_poly.pdbx_strand_id
1 'polypeptide(L)'
;MSFAAANKGFTLIELVIVIILLGIMAAGIGGFVGLSTQTFVNVSERDELLASARFAVERLNREVSNAVPNSIRIKTDSDTNQQCLEFMPVKASTSYTTIPMLGSSGLSMQVVPFRGENGQFFNCPLCFYAITVYPLDSSEIYIDVNNVPLPTSGQTVGINSFFTPAPPDDSLWNLPLKGDPPGFTFTRSSPTQRAYIFDDPVAYCVDNNRLFRYEGHGVSQNQELVPPTPAVLMAENIVDIDAADLPFSLEVPTLQRNALVNVKLTFERDDEQIVFDHAIHLKNVR
;
A
#
# COMPACT_ATOMS: atom_id res chain seq x y z
N MET A 1 24.18 -12.10 -85.75
CA MET A 1 24.26 -13.50 -85.28
C MET A 1 23.49 -13.60 -84.00
N SER A 2 22.33 -14.24 -84.02
CA SER A 2 21.45 -14.40 -82.85
C SER A 2 21.77 -15.74 -82.20
N PHE A 3 22.20 -15.73 -80.94
CA PHE A 3 22.31 -16.95 -80.14
C PHE A 3 20.90 -17.33 -79.70
N ALA A 4 20.33 -18.39 -80.30
CA ALA A 4 19.12 -19.01 -79.79
C ALA A 4 19.44 -19.67 -78.44
N ALA A 5 18.88 -19.13 -77.36
CA ALA A 5 18.95 -19.75 -76.04
C ALA A 5 18.18 -21.08 -76.07
N ALA A 6 18.88 -22.19 -75.85
CA ALA A 6 18.25 -23.49 -75.66
C ALA A 6 17.50 -23.47 -74.31
N ASN A 7 16.16 -23.52 -74.36
CA ASN A 7 15.34 -23.76 -73.17
C ASN A 7 15.69 -25.13 -72.60
N LYS A 8 16.48 -25.15 -71.51
CA LYS A 8 16.70 -26.36 -70.72
C LYS A 8 15.40 -26.69 -70.00
N GLY A 9 14.69 -27.70 -70.48
CA GLY A 9 13.53 -28.26 -69.79
C GLY A 9 13.96 -28.92 -68.48
N PHE A 10 13.19 -28.68 -67.42
CA PHE A 10 13.38 -29.33 -66.12
C PHE A 10 13.09 -30.83 -66.23
N THR A 11 13.90 -31.67 -65.58
CA THR A 11 13.62 -33.11 -65.55
C THR A 11 12.56 -33.42 -64.48
N LEU A 12 11.73 -34.44 -64.71
CA LEU A 12 10.69 -34.84 -63.76
C LEU A 12 11.27 -35.19 -62.38
N ILE A 13 12.49 -35.76 -62.35
CA ILE A 13 13.20 -36.08 -61.10
C ILE A 13 13.65 -34.83 -60.34
N GLU A 14 14.05 -33.76 -61.04
CA GLU A 14 14.44 -32.50 -60.43
C GLU A 14 13.25 -31.81 -59.77
N LEU A 15 12.07 -31.85 -60.41
CA LEU A 15 10.84 -31.33 -59.83
C LEU A 15 10.40 -32.13 -58.59
N VAL A 16 10.51 -33.47 -58.62
CA VAL A 16 10.18 -34.34 -57.48
C VAL A 16 11.10 -34.09 -56.29
N ILE A 17 12.41 -33.91 -56.51
CA ILE A 17 13.35 -33.61 -55.43
C ILE A 17 13.02 -32.25 -54.79
N VAL A 18 12.69 -31.24 -55.60
CA VAL A 18 12.36 -29.90 -55.10
C VAL A 18 11.11 -29.92 -54.22
N ILE A 19 10.03 -30.59 -54.61
CA ILE A 19 8.81 -30.65 -53.78
C ILE A 19 9.05 -31.38 -52.45
N ILE A 20 9.88 -32.42 -52.44
CA ILE A 20 10.24 -33.16 -51.22
C ILE A 20 11.06 -32.27 -50.29
N LEU A 21 12.09 -31.59 -50.82
CA LEU A 21 12.93 -30.70 -50.03
C LEU A 21 12.12 -29.53 -49.46
N LEU A 22 11.25 -28.92 -50.26
CA LEU A 22 10.36 -27.84 -49.79
C LEU A 22 9.41 -28.33 -48.69
N GLY A 23 8.87 -29.55 -48.80
CA GLY A 23 8.02 -30.14 -47.77
C GLY A 23 8.75 -30.32 -46.43
N ILE A 24 9.97 -30.85 -46.46
CA ILE A 24 10.79 -31.05 -45.25
C ILE A 24 11.17 -29.70 -44.62
N MET A 25 11.59 -28.73 -45.43
CA MET A 25 11.95 -27.39 -44.94
C MET A 25 10.74 -26.66 -44.35
N ALA A 26 9.59 -26.69 -45.03
CA ALA A 26 8.37 -26.08 -44.55
C ALA A 26 7.92 -26.66 -43.20
N ALA A 27 8.02 -27.99 -43.03
CA ALA A 27 7.72 -28.65 -41.76
C ALA A 27 8.69 -28.23 -40.64
N GLY A 28 10.01 -28.17 -40.94
CA GLY A 28 11.02 -27.75 -39.97
C GLY A 28 10.88 -26.29 -39.53
N ILE A 29 10.65 -25.38 -40.49
CA ILE A 29 10.46 -23.95 -40.21
C ILE A 29 9.14 -23.73 -39.45
N GLY A 30 8.07 -24.42 -39.83
CA GLY A 30 6.77 -24.32 -39.15
C GLY A 30 6.84 -24.73 -37.68
N GLY A 31 7.51 -25.84 -37.38
CA GLY A 31 7.73 -26.28 -35.99
C GLY A 31 8.58 -25.30 -35.18
N PHE A 32 9.67 -24.79 -35.78
CA PHE A 32 10.54 -23.81 -35.12
C PHE A 32 9.82 -22.48 -34.82
N VAL A 33 9.02 -21.97 -35.76
CA VAL A 33 8.23 -20.74 -35.57
C VAL A 33 7.17 -20.92 -34.50
N GLY A 34 6.47 -22.07 -34.49
CA GLY A 34 5.49 -22.40 -33.46
C GLY A 34 6.11 -22.43 -32.06
N LEU A 35 7.23 -23.15 -31.89
CA LEU A 35 7.95 -23.20 -30.62
C LEU A 35 8.44 -21.82 -30.18
N SER A 36 9.04 -21.07 -31.10
CA SER A 36 9.58 -19.72 -30.80
C SER A 36 8.47 -18.75 -30.35
N THR A 37 7.31 -18.82 -30.99
CA THR A 37 6.15 -17.99 -30.62
C THR A 37 5.61 -18.37 -29.24
N GLN A 38 5.46 -19.67 -28.96
CA GLN A 38 5.01 -20.12 -27.64
C GLN A 38 5.98 -19.72 -26.53
N THR A 39 7.29 -19.88 -26.76
CA THR A 39 8.31 -19.44 -25.80
C THR A 39 8.23 -17.94 -25.56
N PHE A 40 8.04 -17.13 -26.62
CA PHE A 40 7.89 -15.68 -26.48
C PHE A 40 6.67 -15.29 -25.64
N VAL A 41 5.51 -15.92 -25.89
CA VAL A 41 4.28 -15.66 -25.11
C VAL A 41 4.50 -16.03 -23.65
N ASN A 42 5.05 -17.22 -23.37
CA ASN A 42 5.30 -17.67 -21.99
C ASN A 42 6.24 -16.70 -21.24
N VAL A 43 7.29 -16.20 -21.90
CA VAL A 43 8.20 -15.21 -21.30
C VAL A 43 7.48 -13.88 -21.05
N SER A 44 6.70 -13.39 -22.01
CA SER A 44 5.96 -12.13 -21.87
C SER A 44 4.97 -12.16 -20.71
N GLU A 45 4.20 -13.25 -20.57
CA GLU A 45 3.21 -13.41 -19.51
C GLU A 45 3.86 -13.51 -18.12
N ARG A 46 5.03 -14.18 -18.04
CA ARG A 46 5.83 -14.26 -16.81
C ARG A 46 6.40 -12.89 -16.42
N ASP A 47 6.90 -12.14 -17.39
CA ASP A 47 7.43 -10.80 -17.16
C ASP A 47 6.34 -9.84 -16.64
N GLU A 48 5.12 -9.94 -17.18
CA GLU A 48 3.96 -9.18 -16.71
C GLU A 48 3.57 -9.54 -15.26
N LEU A 49 3.48 -10.83 -14.94
CA LEU A 49 3.17 -11.30 -13.58
C LEU A 49 4.22 -10.82 -12.56
N LEU A 50 5.51 -10.96 -12.90
CA LEU A 50 6.61 -10.49 -12.07
C LEU A 50 6.60 -8.97 -11.88
N ALA A 51 6.29 -8.21 -12.93
CA ALA A 51 6.22 -6.75 -12.86
C ALA A 51 5.06 -6.29 -11.96
N SER A 52 3.88 -6.90 -12.11
CA SER A 52 2.70 -6.63 -11.28
C SER A 52 2.96 -6.95 -9.81
N ALA A 53 3.50 -8.14 -9.52
CA ALA A 53 3.85 -8.56 -8.16
C ALA A 53 4.86 -7.60 -7.50
N ARG A 54 5.95 -7.25 -8.20
CA ARG A 54 6.94 -6.29 -7.69
C ARG A 54 6.33 -4.92 -7.43
N PHE A 55 5.51 -4.41 -8.34
CA PHE A 55 4.84 -3.13 -8.16
C PHE A 55 3.94 -3.14 -6.91
N ALA A 56 3.14 -4.20 -6.75
CA ALA A 56 2.24 -4.34 -5.62
C ALA A 56 2.99 -4.39 -4.28
N VAL A 57 4.06 -5.19 -4.19
CA VAL A 57 4.88 -5.33 -2.98
C VAL A 57 5.60 -4.02 -2.65
N GLU A 58 6.23 -3.36 -3.63
CA GLU A 58 6.93 -2.09 -3.42
C GLU A 58 5.97 -0.96 -3.00
N ARG A 59 4.79 -0.92 -3.60
CA ARG A 59 3.76 0.05 -3.21
C ARG A 59 3.27 -0.20 -1.79
N LEU A 60 2.93 -1.45 -1.47
CA LEU A 60 2.49 -1.85 -0.13
C LEU A 60 3.56 -1.49 0.90
N ASN A 61 4.82 -1.86 0.65
CA ASN A 61 5.95 -1.55 1.52
C ASN A 61 6.06 -0.03 1.78
N ARG A 62 6.06 0.78 0.71
CA ARG A 62 6.14 2.23 0.83
C ARG A 62 4.98 2.80 1.65
N GLU A 63 3.75 2.38 1.40
CA GLU A 63 2.59 2.90 2.12
C GLU A 63 2.58 2.48 3.60
N VAL A 64 2.86 1.20 3.89
CA VAL A 64 2.95 0.66 5.26
C VAL A 64 4.09 1.31 6.05
N SER A 65 5.24 1.57 5.43
CA SER A 65 6.37 2.25 6.08
C SER A 65 6.05 3.70 6.49
N ASN A 66 5.01 4.30 5.88
CA ASN A 66 4.50 5.62 6.22
C ASN A 66 3.19 5.56 7.04
N ALA A 67 2.91 4.43 7.69
CA ALA A 67 1.81 4.31 8.63
C ALA A 67 2.04 5.13 9.90
N VAL A 68 0.95 5.60 10.51
CA VAL A 68 0.95 6.15 11.85
C VAL A 68 1.44 5.06 12.80
N PRO A 69 2.39 5.36 13.69
CA PRO A 69 2.90 4.35 14.61
C PRO A 69 1.78 3.72 15.45
N ASN A 70 1.83 2.40 15.65
CA ASN A 70 0.81 1.60 16.34
C ASN A 70 -0.58 1.59 15.70
N SER A 71 -0.75 2.09 14.46
CA SER A 71 -2.04 2.02 13.75
C SER A 71 -2.26 0.71 12.99
N ILE A 72 -1.27 -0.17 12.91
CA ILE A 72 -1.41 -1.36 12.07
C ILE A 72 -2.25 -2.41 12.79
N ARG A 73 -3.26 -2.92 12.09
CA ARG A 73 -4.09 -4.03 12.54
C ARG A 73 -4.31 -5.02 11.40
N ILE A 74 -4.47 -6.28 11.75
CA ILE A 74 -4.66 -7.37 10.80
C ILE A 74 -5.90 -8.15 11.23
N LYS A 75 -6.78 -8.43 10.27
CA LYS A 75 -7.92 -9.30 10.46
C LYS A 75 -7.82 -10.47 9.48
N THR A 76 -7.98 -11.67 10.02
CA THR A 76 -7.85 -12.93 9.26
C THR A 76 -9.14 -13.72 9.40
N ASP A 77 -9.60 -14.27 8.29
CA ASP A 77 -10.65 -15.27 8.24
C ASP A 77 -10.14 -16.47 7.43
N SER A 78 -9.79 -17.52 8.17
CA SER A 78 -9.25 -18.76 7.59
C SER A 78 -10.31 -19.58 6.86
N ASP A 79 -11.60 -19.38 7.14
CA ASP A 79 -12.67 -20.14 6.49
C ASP A 79 -12.92 -19.62 5.07
N THR A 80 -12.74 -18.31 4.86
CA THR A 80 -12.95 -17.64 3.57
C THR A 80 -11.67 -17.35 2.80
N ASN A 81 -10.51 -17.79 3.32
CA ASN A 81 -9.20 -17.56 2.69
C ASN A 81 -8.91 -16.05 2.52
N GLN A 82 -9.26 -15.26 3.53
CA GLN A 82 -9.18 -13.80 3.48
C GLN A 82 -8.33 -13.25 4.62
N GLN A 83 -7.46 -12.29 4.28
CA GLN A 83 -6.71 -11.55 5.28
C GLN A 83 -6.50 -10.11 4.86
N CYS A 84 -6.77 -9.18 5.76
CA CYS A 84 -6.64 -7.76 5.52
C CYS A 84 -5.75 -7.09 6.55
N LEU A 85 -4.69 -6.46 6.06
CA LEU A 85 -3.87 -5.53 6.80
C LEU A 85 -4.41 -4.13 6.61
N GLU A 86 -4.63 -3.39 7.69
CA GLU A 86 -5.11 -2.02 7.65
C GLU A 86 -4.23 -1.12 8.51
N PHE A 87 -4.04 0.12 8.05
CA PHE A 87 -3.25 1.14 8.74
C PHE A 87 -3.74 2.56 8.42
N MET A 88 -3.31 3.54 9.21
CA MET A 88 -3.55 4.95 8.96
C MET A 88 -2.33 5.56 8.26
N PRO A 89 -2.43 6.12 7.05
CA PRO A 89 -1.30 6.77 6.39
C PRO A 89 -1.01 8.15 7.02
N VAL A 90 0.26 8.46 7.27
CA VAL A 90 0.68 9.79 7.73
C VAL A 90 0.58 10.80 6.59
N LYS A 91 -0.29 11.81 6.75
CA LYS A 91 -0.42 12.96 5.83
C LYS A 91 0.57 14.08 6.14
N ALA A 92 0.89 14.25 7.42
CA ALA A 92 1.91 15.18 7.89
C ALA A 92 2.41 14.78 9.28
N SER A 93 3.61 15.23 9.66
CA SER A 93 4.10 15.08 11.03
C SER A 93 4.79 16.35 11.48
N THR A 94 4.69 16.65 12.77
CA THR A 94 5.31 17.84 13.35
C THR A 94 5.81 17.57 14.77
N SER A 95 6.64 18.47 15.28
CA SER A 95 7.00 18.54 16.69
C SER A 95 6.19 19.63 17.36
N TYR A 96 5.63 19.35 18.54
CA TYR A 96 4.84 20.30 19.31
C TYR A 96 5.62 20.85 20.50
N THR A 97 5.32 22.06 20.94
CA THR A 97 5.88 22.64 22.17
C THR A 97 4.86 22.59 23.31
N THR A 98 3.58 22.81 23.00
CA THR A 98 2.48 22.73 23.97
C THR A 98 1.30 21.97 23.40
N ILE A 99 0.64 21.19 24.25
CA ILE A 99 -0.58 20.44 23.96
C ILE A 99 -1.60 20.68 25.07
N PRO A 100 -2.91 20.66 24.77
CA PRO A 100 -3.92 20.75 25.79
C PRO A 100 -3.94 19.46 26.62
N MET A 101 -3.49 19.56 27.86
CA MET A 101 -3.55 18.49 28.86
C MET A 101 -4.54 18.87 29.96
N LEU A 102 -4.82 17.93 30.88
CA LEU A 102 -5.67 18.21 32.03
C LEU A 102 -5.21 19.47 32.78
N GLY A 103 -6.12 20.42 32.99
CA GLY A 103 -5.82 21.71 33.64
C GLY A 103 -5.34 22.82 32.71
N SER A 104 -5.18 22.56 31.41
CA SER A 104 -4.94 23.61 30.41
C SER A 104 -6.25 24.29 29.96
N SER A 105 -6.16 25.54 29.53
CA SER A 105 -7.27 26.29 28.93
C SER A 105 -7.05 26.42 27.42
N GLY A 106 -8.01 25.97 26.62
CA GLY A 106 -8.01 26.13 25.16
C GLY A 106 -7.90 24.81 24.39
N LEU A 107 -8.17 24.91 23.09
CA LEU A 107 -8.24 23.79 22.14
C LEU A 107 -7.24 23.99 21.00
N SER A 108 -6.00 24.26 21.35
CA SER A 108 -4.95 24.43 20.36
C SER A 108 -3.62 23.84 20.84
N MET A 109 -2.85 23.38 19.86
CA MET A 109 -1.51 22.85 20.04
C MET A 109 -0.53 23.83 19.38
N GLN A 110 0.57 24.16 20.06
CA GLN A 110 1.66 24.89 19.41
C GLN A 110 2.61 23.90 18.73
N VAL A 111 2.89 24.13 17.45
CA VAL A 111 3.68 23.23 16.61
C VAL A 111 4.77 23.97 15.85
N VAL A 112 5.86 23.29 15.57
CA VAL A 112 6.90 23.77 14.65
C VAL A 112 6.33 23.74 13.22
N PRO A 113 6.62 24.73 12.35
CA PRO A 113 6.23 24.72 10.95
C PRO A 113 6.58 23.42 10.25
N PHE A 114 5.63 22.88 9.51
CA PHE A 114 5.77 21.58 8.86
C PHE A 114 5.11 21.54 7.49
N ARG A 115 5.47 20.53 6.71
CA ARG A 115 5.00 20.32 5.33
C ARG A 115 4.00 19.18 5.28
N GLY A 116 3.03 19.30 4.38
CA GLY A 116 2.10 18.22 4.04
C GLY A 116 2.69 17.25 3.03
N GLU A 117 1.88 16.26 2.63
CA GLU A 117 2.22 15.22 1.65
C GLU A 117 2.69 15.77 0.29
N ASN A 118 2.19 16.95 -0.12
CA ASN A 118 2.57 17.62 -1.37
C ASN A 118 3.91 18.39 -1.29
N GLY A 119 4.62 18.33 -0.16
CA GLY A 119 5.86 19.07 0.06
C GLY A 119 5.69 20.57 0.27
N GLN A 120 4.47 21.10 0.28
CA GLN A 120 4.17 22.49 0.64
C GLN A 120 3.90 22.62 2.15
N PHE A 121 3.94 23.84 2.67
CA PHE A 121 3.53 24.09 4.06
C PHE A 121 2.11 23.59 4.30
N PHE A 122 1.88 22.99 5.46
CA PHE A 122 0.59 22.37 5.75
C PHE A 122 -0.51 23.42 5.78
N ASN A 123 -1.55 23.20 4.98
CA ASN A 123 -2.70 24.07 4.84
C ASN A 123 -3.95 23.21 4.67
N CYS A 124 -4.98 23.45 5.48
CA CYS A 124 -6.16 22.60 5.57
C CYS A 124 -7.43 23.45 5.77
N PRO A 125 -7.91 24.14 4.72
CA PRO A 125 -9.09 25.03 4.83
C PRO A 125 -10.38 24.29 5.16
N LEU A 126 -10.52 23.05 4.65
CA LEU A 126 -11.59 22.11 4.99
C LEU A 126 -10.94 20.86 5.57
N CYS A 127 -10.74 20.82 6.88
CA CYS A 127 -9.98 19.77 7.52
C CYS A 127 -10.87 18.66 8.06
N PHE A 128 -10.65 17.44 7.58
CA PHE A 128 -11.21 16.20 8.13
C PHE A 128 -10.14 15.35 8.83
N TYR A 129 -8.91 15.85 8.88
CA TYR A 129 -7.77 15.12 9.43
C TYR A 129 -7.84 14.99 10.95
N ALA A 130 -7.39 13.84 11.42
CA ALA A 130 -7.07 13.56 12.80
C ALA A 130 -5.61 13.90 13.09
N ILE A 131 -5.32 14.22 14.34
CA ILE A 131 -3.97 14.31 14.88
C ILE A 131 -3.86 13.40 16.10
N THR A 132 -2.79 12.61 16.16
CA THR A 132 -2.48 11.76 17.31
C THR A 132 -1.14 12.13 17.94
N VAL A 133 -1.07 11.99 19.26
CA VAL A 133 0.13 12.15 20.07
C VAL A 133 0.34 10.87 20.85
N TYR A 134 1.53 10.26 20.76
CA TYR A 134 1.92 9.11 21.58
C TYR A 134 0.86 7.99 21.75
N PRO A 135 0.25 7.49 20.65
CA PRO A 135 -0.65 6.34 20.74
C PRO A 135 0.14 5.09 21.13
N LEU A 136 -0.40 4.30 22.04
CA LEU A 136 0.19 3.03 22.47
C LEU A 136 -0.55 1.82 21.90
N ASP A 137 -1.80 2.01 21.48
CA ASP A 137 -2.65 0.97 20.91
C ASP A 137 -3.43 1.51 19.71
N SER A 138 -3.78 0.62 18.78
CA SER A 138 -4.56 0.97 17.59
C SER A 138 -5.93 1.57 17.93
N SER A 139 -6.56 1.13 19.02
CA SER A 139 -7.87 1.65 19.48
C SER A 139 -7.83 3.13 19.85
N GLU A 140 -6.66 3.68 20.20
CA GLU A 140 -6.49 5.11 20.47
C GLU A 140 -6.35 5.95 19.18
N ILE A 141 -6.17 5.30 18.03
CA ILE A 141 -5.97 5.92 16.71
C ILE A 141 -7.24 5.83 15.86
N TYR A 142 -7.90 4.67 15.85
CA TYR A 142 -9.14 4.42 15.08
C TYR A 142 -10.36 5.06 15.75
N ILE A 143 -10.32 6.39 15.87
CA ILE A 143 -11.38 7.24 16.40
C ILE A 143 -11.94 8.09 15.26
N ASP A 144 -13.25 8.02 15.04
CA ASP A 144 -13.92 8.91 14.09
C ASP A 144 -14.02 10.32 14.70
N VAL A 145 -13.04 11.16 14.38
CA VAL A 145 -12.89 12.53 14.89
C VAL A 145 -13.79 13.55 14.18
N ASN A 146 -14.59 13.11 13.21
CA ASN A 146 -15.50 13.98 12.45
C ASN A 146 -16.96 13.77 12.86
N ASN A 147 -17.24 12.73 13.65
CA ASN A 147 -18.59 12.34 14.04
C ASN A 147 -18.88 12.70 15.50
N VAL A 148 -20.15 12.95 15.81
CA VAL A 148 -20.57 13.51 17.11
C VAL A 148 -21.20 12.40 17.97
N PRO A 149 -20.89 12.32 19.29
CA PRO A 149 -20.07 13.24 20.08
C PRO A 149 -18.57 13.06 19.82
N LEU A 150 -17.86 14.20 19.73
CA LEU A 150 -16.41 14.21 19.60
C LEU A 150 -15.72 13.70 20.88
N PRO A 151 -14.52 13.10 20.78
CA PRO A 151 -13.76 12.72 21.95
C PRO A 151 -13.42 13.94 22.81
N THR A 152 -13.51 13.79 24.14
CA THR A 152 -13.15 14.82 25.12
C THR A 152 -11.81 14.54 25.81
N SER A 153 -11.28 13.33 25.65
CA SER A 153 -9.98 12.92 26.20
C SER A 153 -9.42 11.74 25.42
N GLY A 154 -8.10 11.65 25.28
CA GLY A 154 -7.45 10.53 24.61
C GLY A 154 -6.08 10.89 24.05
N GLN A 155 -5.70 10.20 22.97
CA GLN A 155 -4.49 10.51 22.21
C GLN A 155 -4.78 11.06 20.80
N THR A 156 -6.01 10.98 20.34
CA THR A 156 -6.40 11.36 18.97
C THR A 156 -7.58 12.31 19.00
N VAL A 157 -7.50 13.38 18.22
CA VAL A 157 -8.52 14.42 18.09
C VAL A 157 -8.52 14.98 16.67
N GLY A 158 -9.65 15.53 16.24
CA GLY A 158 -9.73 16.17 14.92
C GLY A 158 -9.03 17.52 14.89
N ILE A 159 -8.69 17.99 13.70
CA ILE A 159 -8.15 19.33 13.46
C ILE A 159 -9.25 20.22 12.85
N ASN A 160 -9.37 21.45 13.34
CA ASN A 160 -10.24 22.47 12.73
C ASN A 160 -9.59 23.07 11.48
N SER A 161 -10.28 23.95 10.76
CA SER A 161 -9.67 24.62 9.61
C SER A 161 -8.37 25.33 10.01
N PHE A 162 -7.32 25.13 9.22
CA PHE A 162 -6.00 25.72 9.45
C PHE A 162 -5.48 26.36 8.18
N PHE A 163 -5.02 27.60 8.32
CA PHE A 163 -4.35 28.34 7.26
C PHE A 163 -2.90 28.56 7.65
N THR A 164 -1.97 28.23 6.75
CA THR A 164 -0.56 28.55 6.96
C THR A 164 -0.41 30.06 7.18
N PRO A 165 0.31 30.51 8.23
CA PRO A 165 0.63 31.92 8.41
C PRO A 165 1.33 32.52 7.18
N ALA A 166 0.97 33.76 6.82
CA ALA A 166 1.51 34.46 5.66
C ALA A 166 2.15 35.80 6.09
N PRO A 167 3.44 36.07 5.78
CA PRO A 167 4.36 35.18 5.07
C PRO A 167 4.70 33.92 5.89
N PRO A 168 5.05 32.79 5.25
CA PRO A 168 5.51 31.61 5.98
C PRO A 168 6.77 31.99 6.76
N ASP A 169 6.69 31.92 8.07
CA ASP A 169 7.79 32.15 8.98
C ASP A 169 8.15 30.87 9.72
N ASP A 170 9.34 30.86 10.31
CA ASP A 170 9.81 29.75 11.15
C ASP A 170 9.25 29.85 12.59
N SER A 171 8.20 30.65 12.80
CA SER A 171 7.58 30.81 14.12
C SER A 171 6.64 29.66 14.45
N LEU A 172 6.37 29.46 15.74
CA LEU A 172 5.47 28.41 16.19
C LEU A 172 4.05 28.67 15.69
N TRP A 173 3.42 27.67 15.09
CA TRP A 173 2.04 27.73 14.63
C TRP A 173 1.08 27.27 15.73
N ASN A 174 -0.11 27.87 15.76
CA ASN A 174 -1.18 27.46 16.65
C ASN A 174 -2.21 26.62 15.88
N LEU A 175 -2.18 25.30 16.05
CA LEU A 175 -3.06 24.36 15.37
C LEU A 175 -4.36 24.18 16.17
N PRO A 176 -5.53 24.56 15.62
CA PRO A 176 -6.81 24.45 16.33
C PRO A 176 -7.36 23.02 16.28
N LEU A 177 -7.83 22.50 17.41
CA LEU A 177 -8.35 21.14 17.57
C LEU A 177 -9.89 21.12 17.62
N LYS A 178 -10.50 20.07 17.09
CA LYS A 178 -11.93 19.75 17.17
C LYS A 178 -12.22 19.05 18.50
N GLY A 179 -12.44 19.82 19.56
CA GLY A 179 -12.85 19.29 20.86
C GLY A 179 -14.01 20.10 21.42
N ASP A 180 -15.22 19.89 20.89
CA ASP A 180 -16.46 20.57 21.31
C ASP A 180 -16.54 20.69 22.86
N PRO A 181 -17.12 21.77 23.44
CA PRO A 181 -17.11 21.98 24.89
C PRO A 181 -17.56 20.73 25.64
N PRO A 182 -16.83 20.29 26.70
CA PRO A 182 -15.96 21.12 27.55
C PRO A 182 -14.48 21.20 27.11
N GLY A 183 -14.10 20.61 25.98
CA GLY A 183 -12.72 20.62 25.47
C GLY A 183 -12.06 19.24 25.46
N PHE A 184 -11.16 19.02 24.50
CA PHE A 184 -10.34 17.81 24.39
C PHE A 184 -9.03 17.97 25.18
N THR A 185 -8.63 16.92 25.89
CA THR A 185 -7.32 16.87 26.58
C THR A 185 -6.55 15.59 26.26
N PHE A 186 -5.27 15.75 25.94
CA PHE A 186 -4.35 14.64 25.82
C PHE A 186 -4.06 14.06 27.21
N THR A 187 -4.19 12.73 27.34
CA THR A 187 -3.89 12.06 28.61
C THR A 187 -2.39 11.78 28.79
N ARG A 188 -1.60 11.91 27.73
CA ARG A 188 -0.16 11.65 27.72
C ARG A 188 0.56 12.60 26.76
N SER A 189 1.85 12.76 26.99
CA SER A 189 2.76 13.49 26.09
C SER A 189 3.74 12.51 25.44
N SER A 190 4.14 12.82 24.21
CA SER A 190 5.24 12.13 23.52
C SER A 190 6.58 12.53 24.15
N PRO A 191 7.46 11.57 24.49
CA PRO A 191 8.83 11.85 24.95
C PRO A 191 9.65 12.67 23.95
N THR A 192 9.39 12.46 22.65
CA THR A 192 10.04 13.19 21.54
C THR A 192 9.23 14.38 21.05
N GLN A 193 8.13 14.72 21.73
CA GLN A 193 7.22 15.80 21.40
C GLN A 193 6.69 15.76 19.95
N ARG A 194 6.46 14.56 19.41
CA ARG A 194 5.96 14.37 18.03
C ARG A 194 4.45 14.19 17.98
N ALA A 195 3.84 14.73 16.92
CA ALA A 195 2.45 14.51 16.55
C ALA A 195 2.35 14.07 15.08
N TYR A 196 1.38 13.21 14.78
CA TYR A 196 1.12 12.68 13.43
C TYR A 196 -0.29 13.02 13.00
N ILE A 197 -0.41 13.57 11.79
CA ILE A 197 -1.66 13.93 11.15
C ILE A 197 -1.99 12.88 10.10
N PHE A 198 -3.23 12.41 10.12
CA PHE A 198 -3.73 11.36 9.23
C PHE A 198 -5.22 11.57 8.92
N ASP A 199 -5.74 10.77 8.02
CA ASP A 199 -7.11 10.85 7.51
C ASP A 199 -7.74 9.46 7.55
N ASP A 200 -8.32 9.00 6.44
CA ASP A 200 -8.90 7.67 6.32
C ASP A 200 -7.86 6.54 6.28
N PRO A 201 -8.23 5.35 6.78
CA PRO A 201 -7.40 4.17 6.70
C PRO A 201 -7.21 3.67 5.26
N VAL A 202 -6.12 2.96 5.05
CA VAL A 202 -5.86 2.18 3.84
C VAL A 202 -5.76 0.72 4.26
N ALA A 203 -6.38 -0.17 3.47
CA ALA A 203 -6.29 -1.60 3.69
C ALA A 203 -5.74 -2.33 2.47
N TYR A 204 -4.93 -3.35 2.71
CA TYR A 204 -4.51 -4.34 1.72
C TYR A 204 -5.09 -5.69 2.12
N CYS A 205 -5.87 -6.28 1.23
CA CYS A 205 -6.56 -7.54 1.47
C CYS A 205 -6.14 -8.59 0.45
N VAL A 206 -5.76 -9.76 0.94
CA VAL A 206 -5.73 -10.97 0.12
C VAL A 206 -7.12 -11.58 0.17
N ASP A 207 -7.75 -11.72 -1.00
CA ASP A 207 -9.07 -12.31 -1.19
C ASP A 207 -9.09 -13.10 -2.50
N ASN A 208 -9.41 -14.38 -2.45
CA ASN A 208 -9.51 -15.28 -3.61
C ASN A 208 -8.30 -15.14 -4.57
N ASN A 209 -7.09 -15.41 -4.04
CA ASN A 209 -5.82 -15.40 -4.79
C ASN A 209 -5.42 -14.04 -5.37
N ARG A 210 -6.04 -12.95 -4.91
CA ARG A 210 -5.79 -11.59 -5.40
C ARG A 210 -5.51 -10.64 -4.25
N LEU A 211 -4.63 -9.68 -4.48
CA LEU A 211 -4.36 -8.59 -3.57
C LEU A 211 -5.14 -7.36 -4.01
N PHE A 212 -5.96 -6.83 -3.11
CA PHE A 212 -6.74 -5.63 -3.30
C PHE A 212 -6.27 -4.52 -2.36
N ARG A 213 -6.33 -3.27 -2.83
CA ARG A 213 -6.13 -2.07 -2.02
C ARG A 213 -7.45 -1.33 -1.87
N TYR A 214 -7.82 -1.00 -0.64
CA TYR A 214 -9.00 -0.21 -0.28
C TYR A 214 -8.60 1.13 0.33
N GLU A 215 -9.41 2.15 0.06
CA GLU A 215 -9.30 3.47 0.67
C GLU A 215 -10.69 4.09 0.81
N GLY A 216 -10.80 5.15 1.62
CA GLY A 216 -12.02 5.95 1.74
C GLY A 216 -13.20 5.23 2.41
N HIS A 217 -12.95 4.15 3.14
CA HIS A 217 -13.98 3.40 3.88
C HIS A 217 -14.28 3.96 5.27
N GLY A 218 -13.67 5.09 5.62
CA GLY A 218 -13.86 5.76 6.91
C GLY A 218 -13.19 5.02 8.07
N VAL A 219 -13.19 5.68 9.23
CA VAL A 219 -12.57 5.16 10.45
C VAL A 219 -13.59 4.34 11.25
N SER A 220 -13.26 3.07 11.54
CA SER A 220 -14.03 2.22 12.45
C SER A 220 -13.14 1.66 13.55
N GLN A 221 -13.64 1.65 14.80
CA GLN A 221 -12.92 1.04 15.93
C GLN A 221 -12.72 -0.47 15.73
N ASN A 222 -13.70 -1.15 15.13
CA ASN A 222 -13.62 -2.57 14.80
C ASN A 222 -13.27 -2.70 13.33
N GLN A 223 -12.12 -3.32 13.04
CA GLN A 223 -11.73 -3.61 11.67
C GLN A 223 -12.79 -4.53 11.02
N GLU A 224 -13.32 -4.12 9.89
CA GLU A 224 -14.09 -5.02 9.02
C GLU A 224 -13.13 -5.97 8.31
N LEU A 225 -13.58 -7.17 7.94
CA LEU A 225 -12.69 -8.09 7.22
C LEU A 225 -12.39 -7.47 5.85
N VAL A 226 -13.42 -7.33 5.01
CA VAL A 226 -13.31 -6.63 3.73
C VAL A 226 -13.97 -5.26 3.86
N PRO A 227 -13.26 -4.16 3.57
CA PRO A 227 -13.86 -2.83 3.60
C PRO A 227 -15.01 -2.65 2.59
N PRO A 228 -16.05 -1.87 2.92
CA PRO A 228 -17.25 -1.72 2.10
C PRO A 228 -17.10 -0.67 1.00
N THR A 229 -15.89 -0.52 0.44
CA THR A 229 -15.58 0.43 -0.63
C THR A 229 -15.03 -0.26 -1.87
N PRO A 230 -15.07 0.40 -3.05
CA PRO A 230 -14.43 -0.13 -4.24
C PRO A 230 -12.94 -0.38 -4.01
N ALA A 231 -12.48 -1.57 -4.36
CA ALA A 231 -11.07 -1.95 -4.30
C ALA A 231 -10.36 -1.71 -5.63
N VAL A 232 -9.05 -1.49 -5.54
CA VAL A 232 -8.13 -1.53 -6.68
C VAL A 232 -7.38 -2.85 -6.65
N LEU A 233 -7.44 -3.60 -7.76
CA LEU A 233 -6.64 -4.81 -7.93
C LEU A 233 -5.16 -4.45 -8.02
N MET A 234 -4.35 -5.04 -7.14
CA MET A 234 -2.91 -4.80 -7.04
C MET A 234 -2.10 -5.93 -7.66
N ALA A 235 -2.49 -7.19 -7.40
CA ALA A 235 -1.85 -8.37 -7.95
C ALA A 235 -2.80 -9.57 -7.96
N GLU A 236 -2.49 -10.57 -8.77
CA GLU A 236 -3.24 -11.82 -8.93
C GLU A 236 -2.31 -13.03 -8.79
N ASN A 237 -2.89 -14.23 -8.73
CA ASN A 237 -2.18 -15.52 -8.63
C ASN A 237 -1.41 -15.69 -7.32
N ILE A 238 -1.95 -15.17 -6.21
CA ILE A 238 -1.40 -15.39 -4.87
C ILE A 238 -1.87 -16.76 -4.37
N VAL A 239 -0.97 -17.56 -3.80
CA VAL A 239 -1.31 -18.87 -3.21
C VAL A 239 -2.31 -18.69 -2.06
N ASP A 240 -3.17 -19.70 -1.86
CA ASP A 240 -4.12 -19.72 -0.76
C ASP A 240 -3.44 -19.54 0.60
N ILE A 241 -4.12 -18.81 1.48
CA ILE A 241 -3.73 -18.55 2.86
C ILE A 241 -3.78 -19.86 3.65
N ASP A 242 -2.62 -20.26 4.16
CA ASP A 242 -2.50 -21.30 5.18
C ASP A 242 -2.39 -20.62 6.56
N ALA A 243 -2.99 -21.21 7.59
CA ALA A 243 -2.79 -20.76 8.97
C ALA A 243 -1.30 -20.82 9.40
N ALA A 244 -0.51 -21.70 8.76
CA ALA A 244 0.93 -21.76 8.94
C ALA A 244 1.71 -20.72 8.11
N ASP A 245 1.09 -20.12 7.08
CA ASP A 245 1.74 -19.21 6.14
C ASP A 245 0.82 -18.02 5.77
N LEU A 246 0.70 -17.08 6.71
CA LEU A 246 -0.17 -15.91 6.54
C LEU A 246 0.51 -14.83 5.69
N PRO A 247 -0.23 -14.19 4.74
CA PRO A 247 0.26 -13.07 3.95
C PRO A 247 0.83 -11.92 4.76
N PHE A 248 0.20 -11.64 5.90
CA PHE A 248 0.54 -10.55 6.80
C PHE A 248 0.67 -11.09 8.22
N SER A 249 1.77 -10.73 8.89
CA SER A 249 1.89 -10.90 10.33
C SER A 249 2.47 -9.64 10.96
N LEU A 250 1.94 -9.30 12.13
CA LEU A 250 2.35 -8.14 12.91
C LEU A 250 3.10 -8.62 14.15
N GLU A 251 4.37 -8.27 14.24
CA GLU A 251 5.13 -8.40 15.47
C GLU A 251 4.97 -7.11 16.28
N VAL A 252 4.28 -7.22 17.41
CA VAL A 252 4.02 -6.10 18.30
C VAL A 252 5.32 -5.48 18.84
N PRO A 253 5.35 -4.15 19.07
CA PRO A 253 6.54 -3.48 19.54
C PRO A 253 6.90 -3.93 20.96
N THR A 254 8.20 -4.04 21.23
CA THR A 254 8.73 -4.30 22.58
C THR A 254 9.47 -3.07 23.10
N LEU A 255 9.97 -3.12 24.35
CA LEU A 255 10.84 -2.06 24.88
C LEU A 255 12.16 -1.89 24.09
N GLN A 256 12.57 -2.90 23.32
CA GLN A 256 13.85 -2.95 22.63
C GLN A 256 13.75 -3.01 21.10
N ARG A 257 12.55 -3.24 20.54
CA ARG A 257 12.33 -3.40 19.09
C ARG A 257 11.07 -2.67 18.64
N ASN A 258 11.16 -1.95 17.52
CA ASN A 258 10.01 -1.35 16.85
C ASN A 258 9.05 -2.44 16.35
N ALA A 259 7.79 -2.05 16.13
CA ALA A 259 6.83 -2.91 15.47
C ALA A 259 7.31 -3.26 14.05
N LEU A 260 7.10 -4.51 13.68
CA LEU A 260 7.52 -5.08 12.40
C LEU A 260 6.30 -5.70 11.73
N VAL A 261 6.07 -5.37 10.46
CA VAL A 261 5.09 -6.07 9.64
C VAL A 261 5.86 -6.99 8.71
N ASN A 262 5.66 -8.30 8.83
CA ASN A 262 6.15 -9.24 7.83
C ASN A 262 5.07 -9.42 6.78
N VAL A 263 5.46 -9.20 5.53
CA VAL A 263 4.63 -9.40 4.35
C VAL A 263 5.22 -10.54 3.57
N LYS A 264 4.49 -11.66 3.47
CA LYS A 264 4.90 -12.84 2.74
C LYS A 264 3.85 -13.20 1.68
N LEU A 265 4.12 -12.84 0.43
CA LEU A 265 3.23 -13.13 -0.70
C LEU A 265 3.89 -14.16 -1.60
N THR A 266 3.26 -15.32 -1.74
CA THR A 266 3.68 -16.36 -2.69
C THR A 266 2.79 -16.27 -3.92
N PHE A 267 3.40 -16.05 -5.07
CA PHE A 267 2.73 -16.06 -6.37
C PHE A 267 3.00 -17.38 -7.07
N GLU A 268 1.97 -18.00 -7.63
CA GLU A 268 2.08 -19.30 -8.31
C GLU A 268 1.45 -19.27 -9.70
N ARG A 269 2.18 -19.75 -10.70
CA ARG A 269 1.68 -19.93 -12.06
C ARG A 269 2.42 -21.07 -12.75
N ASP A 270 1.67 -22.00 -13.36
CA ASP A 270 2.22 -23.12 -14.15
C ASP A 270 3.33 -23.91 -13.41
N ASP A 271 3.10 -24.21 -12.12
CA ASP A 271 4.04 -24.86 -11.18
C ASP A 271 5.31 -24.04 -10.84
N GLU A 272 5.42 -22.79 -11.29
CA GLU A 272 6.46 -21.85 -10.85
C GLU A 272 5.95 -21.00 -9.67
N GLN A 273 6.71 -20.99 -8.58
CA GLN A 273 6.43 -20.18 -7.40
C GLN A 273 7.46 -19.07 -7.22
N ILE A 274 6.97 -17.86 -6.93
CA ILE A 274 7.78 -16.69 -6.59
C ILE A 274 7.34 -16.20 -5.23
N VAL A 275 8.24 -16.27 -4.25
CA VAL A 275 7.98 -15.82 -2.88
C VAL A 275 8.57 -14.44 -2.66
N PHE A 276 7.75 -13.50 -2.22
CA PHE A 276 8.18 -12.22 -1.68
C PHE A 276 8.01 -12.24 -0.17
N ASP A 277 9.13 -12.22 0.56
CA ASP A 277 9.14 -12.16 2.02
C ASP A 277 9.90 -10.89 2.44
N HIS A 278 9.19 -9.94 3.04
CA HIS A 278 9.77 -8.67 3.44
C HIS A 278 9.28 -8.22 4.81
N ALA A 279 10.24 -7.78 5.62
CA ALA A 279 10.02 -7.24 6.95
C ALA A 279 10.03 -5.71 6.91
N ILE A 280 8.88 -5.09 7.11
CA ILE A 280 8.70 -3.64 7.08
C ILE A 280 8.84 -3.08 8.50
N HIS A 281 9.85 -2.23 8.69
CA HIS A 281 10.06 -1.54 9.95
C HIS A 281 9.18 -0.30 10.06
N LEU A 282 8.40 -0.20 11.13
CA LEU A 282 7.60 0.98 11.41
C LEU A 282 8.40 2.02 12.22
N LYS A 283 8.08 3.30 11.99
CA LYS A 283 8.62 4.42 12.76
C LYS A 283 8.06 4.37 14.19
N ASN A 284 8.89 4.70 15.18
CA ASN A 284 8.50 4.68 16.60
C ASN A 284 8.03 6.07 17.07
N VAL A 285 7.24 6.10 18.16
CA VAL A 285 6.79 7.34 18.85
C VAL A 285 7.55 7.59 20.16
N ARG A 286 8.36 6.64 20.62
CA ARG A 286 9.16 6.75 21.85
C ARG A 286 10.48 7.46 21.64
#